data_AF-A0A1S8KQ64-F1
#
_entry.id   AF-A0A1S8KQ64-F1
#
_cell.length_a   1.000
_cell.length_b   1.000
_cell.length_c   1.000
_cell.angle_alpha   90.00
_cell.angle_beta   90.00
_cell.angle_gamma   90.00
#
_symmetry.space_group_name_H-M   'P 1'
#
loop_
_entity.id
_entity.type
_entity.pdbx_description
1 polymer ?
#
loop_
_entity_poly.entity_id
_entity_poly.type
_entity_poly.pdbx_seq_one_letter_code
_entity_poly.pdbx_strand_id
1 'polypeptide(L)' 'MKLEKIINGYMMIALFLLFIMGRLLDYALTMDFWGSVFSSSTFYHLVALSTYIACMINMKRRGIIDSYW' A
#
# COMPACT_ATOMS: atom_id res chain seq x y z
N MET A 1 20.44 1.86 11.88
CA MET A 1 19.21 1.49 12.61
C MET A 1 18.14 2.59 12.75
N LYS A 2 18.43 3.91 12.70
CA LYS A 2 17.35 4.94 12.75
C LYS A 2 16.61 5.15 11.41
N LEU A 3 17.26 4.91 10.26
CA LEU A 3 16.68 5.12 8.93
C LEU A 3 15.61 4.08 8.56
N GLU A 4 15.86 2.78 8.77
CA GLU A 4 14.88 1.71 8.53
C GLU A 4 13.59 1.88 9.36
N LYS A 5 13.68 2.57 10.50
CA LYS A 5 12.56 2.83 11.41
C LYS A 5 11.56 3.86 10.88
N ILE A 6 12.02 4.80 10.04
CA ILE A 6 11.20 5.88 9.48
C ILE A 6 10.57 5.42 8.15
N ILE A 7 11.32 4.66 7.35
CA ILE A 7 10.96 4.35 5.97
C ILE A 7 9.63 3.57 5.84
N ASN A 8 9.25 2.74 6.82
CA ASN A 8 8.13 1.79 6.65
C ASN A 8 6.74 2.44 6.46
N GLY A 9 6.43 3.52 7.18
CA GLY A 9 5.15 4.25 7.03
C GLY A 9 5.10 5.11 5.79
N TYR A 10 6.18 5.83 5.49
CA TYR A 10 6.30 6.62 4.26
C TYR A 10 6.26 5.71 3.01
N MET A 11 6.82 4.50 3.09
CA MET A 11 6.75 3.51 2.03
C MET A 11 5.33 2.99 1.83
N MET A 12 4.56 2.80 2.91
CA MET A 12 3.13 2.47 2.79
C MET A 12 2.36 3.55 2.03
N ILE A 13 2.59 4.82 2.37
CA ILE A 13 1.94 5.96 1.71
C ILE A 13 2.36 6.04 0.24
N ALA A 14 3.65 5.85 -0.06
CA ALA A 14 4.15 5.84 -1.43
C ALA A 14 3.52 4.71 -2.27
N LEU A 15 3.42 3.51 -1.72
CA LEU A 15 2.77 2.37 -2.38
C LEU A 15 1.27 2.63 -2.61
N PHE A 16 0.59 3.25 -1.65
CA PHE A 16 -0.81 3.62 -1.80
C PHE A 16 -1.03 4.68 -2.88
N LEU A 17 -0.17 5.70 -2.94
CA LEU A 17 -0.21 6.72 -3.98
C LEU A 17 0.05 6.13 -5.36
N LEU A 18 1.07 5.27 -5.49
CA LEU A 18 1.36 4.56 -6.75
C LEU A 18 0.17 3.72 -7.20
N PHE A 19 -0.50 3.03 -6.27
CA PHE A 19 -1.71 2.26 -6.57
C PHE A 19 -2.84 3.17 -7.10
N ILE A 20 -3.14 4.28 -6.43
CA ILE A 20 -4.17 5.22 -6.89
C ILE A 20 -3.82 5.77 -8.27
N MET A 21 -2.58 6.22 -8.47
CA MET A 21 -2.13 6.76 -9.76
C MET A 21 -2.25 5.72 -10.88
N GLY A 22 -1.89 4.46 -10.61
CA GLY A 22 -2.05 3.36 -11.56
C GLY A 22 -3.52 3.11 -11.94
N ARG A 23 -4.44 3.13 -10.96
CA ARG A 23 -5.89 2.99 -11.23
C ARG A 23 -6.48 4.17 -11.99
N LEU A 24 -6.04 5.39 -11.69
CA LEU A 24 -6.43 6.58 -12.43
C LEU A 24 -5.92 6.53 -13.88
N LEU A 25 -4.71 6.02 -14.09
CA LEU A 25 -4.16 5.80 -15.43
C LEU A 25 -4.95 4.73 -16.19
N ASP A 26 -5.24 3.59 -15.57
CA ASP A 26 -6.07 2.52 -16.16
C ASP A 26 -7.45 3.04 -16.55
N TYR A 27 -8.06 3.86 -15.68
CA TYR A 27 -9.32 4.52 -15.99
C TYR A 27 -9.18 5.49 -17.17
N ALA A 28 -8.15 6.34 -17.19
CA ALA A 28 -7.93 7.29 -18.29
C ALA A 28 -7.71 6.59 -19.64
N LEU A 29 -7.13 5.39 -19.65
CA LEU A 29 -6.86 4.62 -20.87
C LEU A 29 -8.08 3.82 -21.35
N THR A 30 -8.92 3.32 -20.44
CA THR A 30 -10.04 2.43 -20.77
C THR A 30 -11.40 3.13 -20.75
N MET A 31 -11.49 4.28 -20.08
CA MET A 31 -12.73 4.99 -19.73
C MET A 31 -13.74 4.14 -18.92
N ASP A 32 -13.32 2.98 -18.41
CA ASP A 32 -14.14 2.09 -17.60
C ASP A 32 -13.79 2.22 -16.11
N PHE A 33 -14.61 3.00 -15.41
CA PHE A 33 -14.45 3.24 -13.99
C PHE A 33 -14.64 1.96 -13.17
N TRP A 34 -15.69 1.19 -13.47
CA TRP A 34 -16.05 0.02 -12.67
C TRP A 34 -15.09 -1.13 -12.93
N GLY A 35 -14.62 -1.30 -14.17
CA GLY A 35 -13.56 -2.26 -14.48
C GLY A 35 -12.25 -1.94 -13.78
N SER A 36 -11.85 -0.67 -13.72
CA SER A 36 -10.64 -0.24 -12.99
C SER A 36 -10.76 -0.50 -11.47
N VAL A 37 -11.91 -0.15 -10.88
CA VAL A 37 -12.16 -0.31 -9.44
C VAL A 37 -12.33 -1.78 -9.03
N PHE A 38 -13.14 -2.56 -9.75
CA PHE A 38 -13.47 -3.95 -9.41
C PHE A 38 -12.64 -4.98 -10.19
N SER A 39 -11.41 -4.63 -10.59
CA SER A 39 -10.49 -5.59 -11.20
C SER A 39 -9.89 -6.56 -10.17
N SER A 40 -9.55 -7.77 -10.63
CA SER A 40 -8.75 -8.72 -9.85
C SER A 40 -7.41 -8.11 -9.40
N SER A 41 -6.82 -7.24 -10.24
CA SER A 41 -5.63 -6.48 -9.87
C SER A 41 -5.86 -5.58 -8.66
N THR A 42 -6.99 -4.89 -8.57
CA THR A 42 -7.34 -4.05 -7.41
C THR A 42 -7.46 -4.91 -6.15
N PHE A 43 -8.12 -6.07 -6.26
CA PHE A 43 -8.21 -7.01 -5.15
C PHE A 43 -6.84 -7.45 -4.63
N TYR A 44 -5.92 -7.87 -5.52
CA TYR A 44 -4.56 -8.27 -5.11
C TYR A 44 -3.78 -7.14 -4.43
N HIS A 45 -3.91 -5.91 -4.91
CA HIS A 45 -3.25 -4.76 -4.29
C HIS A 45 -3.80 -4.46 -2.89
N LEU A 46 -5.11 -4.57 -2.68
CA LEU A 46 -5.73 -4.40 -1.37
C LEU A 46 -5.29 -5.50 -0.39
N VAL A 47 -5.22 -6.75 -0.85
CA VAL A 47 -4.69 -7.86 -0.05
C VAL A 47 -3.21 -7.64 0.30
N ALA A 48 -2.40 -7.19 -0.64
CA ALA A 48 -0.98 -6.89 -0.39
C ALA A 48 -0.81 -5.73 0.62
N LEU A 49 -1.58 -4.65 0.47
CA LEU A 49 -1.58 -3.51 1.40
C LEU A 49 -2.01 -3.93 2.82
N SER A 50 -3.09 -4.70 2.94
CA SER A 50 -3.55 -5.20 4.24
C SER A 50 -2.52 -6.12 4.92
N THR A 51 -1.85 -6.97 4.14
CA THR A 51 -0.77 -7.83 4.62
C THR A 51 0.43 -7.01 5.09
N TYR A 52 0.82 -5.98 4.32
CA TYR A 52 1.90 -5.07 4.70
C TYR A 52 1.60 -4.34 6.01
N ILE A 53 0.37 -3.83 6.18
CA ILE A 53 -0.09 -3.20 7.43
C ILE A 53 -0.02 -4.21 8.58
N ALA A 54 -0.51 -5.44 8.40
CA ALA A 54 -0.47 -6.47 9.43
C ALA A 54 0.97 -6.82 9.85
N CYS A 55 1.89 -6.91 8.88
CA CYS A 55 3.32 -7.09 9.14
C CYS A 55 3.90 -5.94 9.95
N MET A 56 3.62 -4.67 9.59
CA MET A 56 4.07 -3.52 10.36
C MET A 56 3.55 -3.53 11.80
N ILE A 57 2.27 -3.83 12.00
CA ILE A 57 1.66 -3.94 13.34
C ILE A 57 2.37 -5.02 14.16
N ASN A 58 2.64 -6.18 13.56
CA ASN A 58 3.32 -7.29 14.22
C ASN A 58 4.78 -6.91 14.59
N MET A 59 5.51 -6.28 13.67
CA MET A 59 6.87 -5.79 13.91
C MET A 59 6.91 -4.78 15.06
N LYS A 60 5.92 -3.87 15.15
CA LYS A 60 5.83 -2.92 16.26
C LYS A 60 5.53 -3.62 17.59
N ARG A 61 4.59 -4.57 17.60
CA ARG A 61 4.28 -5.37 18.79
C ARG A 61 5.49 -6.16 19.31
N ARG A 62 6.38 -6.58 18.41
CA ARG A 62 7.64 -7.28 18.74
C ARG A 62 8.79 -6.35 19.10
N GLY A 63 8.60 -5.03 19.09
CA GLY A 63 9.66 -4.06 19.36
C GLY A 63 10.75 -3.99 18.27
N ILE A 64 10.49 -4.55 17.09
CA ILE A 64 11.44 -4.50 15.95
C ILE A 64 11.47 -3.07 15.37
N ILE A 65 10.32 -2.40 15.40
CA ILE A 65 10.18 -0.98 15.05
C ILE A 65 9.56 -0.21 16.21
N ASP A 66 10.08 0.98 16.49
CA ASP A 66 9.57 1.85 17.58
C ASP A 66 8.34 2.65 17.14
N SER A 67 8.27 2.97 15.85
CA SER A 67 7.27 3.86 15.27
C SER A 67 6.76 3.30 13.95
N TYR A 68 5.54 3.69 13.59
CA TYR A 68 5.02 3.47 12.23
C TYR A 68 5.49 4.58 11.27
N TRP A 69 6.11 5.63 11.80
CA TRP A 69 6.55 6.87 11.17
C TRP A 69 8.03 7.12 11.39
#